data_AF-A0ABD0PTF3-F1
#
_entry.id   AF-A0ABD0PTF3-F1
#
_cell.length_a   1.000
_cell.length_b   1.000
_cell.length_c   1.000
_cell.angle_alpha   90.00
_cell.angle_beta   90.00
_cell.angle_gamma   90.00
#
_symmetry.space_group_name_H-M   'P 1'
#
loop_
_entity.id
_entity.type
_entity.pdbx_description
1 polymer ?
#
loop_
_entity_poly.entity_id
_entity_poly.type
_entity_poly.pdbx_seq_one_letter_code
_entity_poly.pdbx_strand_id
1 'polypeptide(L)'
;SCFFNFTTPSGIILSPNYPEEYGNNMNCVWLIIAEPGNRIHLIFSDFELEPQFDYLIVKDDGMPEPTTFGTFSGKDVPSQIASNGHIMRLEF
;
A
#
# COMPACT_ATOMS: atom_id res chain seq x y z
N SER A 1 -14.51 -4.55 -5.46
CA SER A 1 -13.79 -4.39 -4.19
C SER A 1 -12.95 -5.62 -3.94
N CYS A 2 -11.75 -5.45 -3.40
CA CYS A 2 -10.82 -6.52 -3.09
C CYS A 2 -10.17 -6.31 -1.71
N PHE A 3 -9.80 -7.40 -1.05
CA PHE A 3 -9.13 -7.36 0.25
C PHE A 3 -8.09 -8.47 0.33
N PHE A 4 -6.86 -8.10 0.65
CA PHE A 4 -5.74 -9.01 0.79
C PHE A 4 -5.07 -8.82 2.15
N ASN A 5 -4.67 -9.94 2.76
CA ASN A 5 -3.98 -9.94 4.05
C ASN A 5 -2.62 -10.65 3.91
N PHE A 6 -1.55 -9.96 4.28
CA PHE A 6 -0.18 -10.44 4.21
C PHE A 6 0.39 -10.56 5.61
N THR A 7 0.79 -11.79 5.98
CA THR A 7 1.40 -12.10 7.27
C THR A 7 2.77 -12.75 7.14
N THR A 8 3.25 -12.96 5.91
CA THR A 8 4.59 -13.49 5.66
C THR A 8 5.64 -12.41 5.93
N PRO A 9 6.86 -12.76 6.38
CA PRO A 9 7.92 -11.79 6.68
C PRO A 9 8.33 -10.90 5.50
N SER A 10 8.07 -11.38 4.28
CA SER A 10 8.28 -10.66 3.03
C SER A 10 7.25 -11.10 1.99
N GLY A 11 6.98 -10.25 1.01
CA GLY A 11 6.07 -10.54 -0.08
C GLY A 11 6.12 -9.47 -1.18
N ILE A 12 5.36 -9.70 -2.24
CA ILE A 12 5.18 -8.76 -3.35
C ILE A 12 3.70 -8.41 -3.41
N ILE A 13 3.42 -7.11 -3.53
CA ILE A 13 2.07 -6.59 -3.75
C ILE A 13 2.01 -6.14 -5.20
N LEU A 14 0.94 -6.57 -5.89
CA LEU A 14 0.66 -6.17 -7.26
C LEU A 14 -0.70 -5.46 -7.28
N SER A 15 -0.82 -4.46 -8.15
CA SER A 15 -2.13 -3.94 -8.51
C SER A 15 -2.95 -5.04 -9.20
N PRO A 16 -4.29 -4.97 -9.14
CA PRO A 16 -5.12 -5.91 -9.87
C PRO A 16 -4.80 -5.86 -11.37
N ASN A 17 -4.67 -7.04 -11.98
CA ASN A 17 -4.29 -7.26 -13.39
C ASN A 17 -2.83 -6.95 -13.78
N TYR A 18 -1.97 -6.49 -12.87
CA TYR A 18 -0.56 -6.24 -13.19
C TYR A 18 0.07 -7.43 -13.94
N PRO A 19 0.79 -7.20 -15.06
CA PRO A 19 1.28 -5.90 -15.56
C PRO A 19 0.32 -5.12 -16.47
N GLU A 20 -0.91 -5.60 -16.67
CA GLU A 20 -1.93 -4.88 -17.44
C GLU A 20 -2.58 -3.75 -16.60
N GLU A 21 -3.35 -2.89 -17.26
CA GLU A 21 -4.07 -1.80 -16.59
C GLU A 21 -5.03 -2.30 -15.50
N TYR A 22 -5.07 -1.56 -14.40
CA TYR A 22 -6.05 -1.78 -13.35
C TYR A 22 -7.47 -1.46 -13.86
N GLY A 23 -8.49 -2.07 -13.25
CA GLY A 23 -9.88 -1.87 -13.65
C GLY A 23 -10.42 -0.50 -13.26
N ASN A 24 -11.55 -0.09 -13.83
CA ASN A 24 -12.27 1.09 -13.38
C ASN A 24 -12.97 0.85 -12.03
N ASN A 25 -13.11 1.92 -11.24
CA ASN A 25 -13.86 1.93 -9.97
C ASN A 25 -13.42 0.85 -8.99
N MET A 26 -12.12 0.58 -8.92
CA MET A 26 -11.57 -0.35 -7.95
C MET A 26 -11.62 0.23 -6.54
N ASN A 27 -11.66 -0.69 -5.58
CA ASN A 27 -11.58 -0.38 -4.17
C ASN A 27 -10.90 -1.57 -3.51
N CYS A 28 -9.60 -1.45 -3.34
CA CYS A 28 -8.69 -2.52 -2.98
C CYS A 28 -7.93 -2.15 -1.73
N VAL A 29 -7.89 -3.09 -0.80
CA VAL A 29 -7.18 -2.92 0.47
C VAL A 29 -6.18 -4.04 0.63
N TRP A 30 -4.93 -3.67 0.87
CA TRP A 30 -3.89 -4.59 1.31
C TRP A 30 -3.56 -4.28 2.77
N LEU A 31 -3.79 -5.27 3.64
CA LEU A 31 -3.42 -5.21 5.04
C LEU A 31 -2.18 -6.06 5.26
N ILE A 32 -1.09 -5.43 5.70
CA ILE A 32 0.19 -6.08 5.94
C ILE A 32 0.41 -6.10 7.44
N ILE A 33 0.61 -7.30 8.01
CA ILE A 33 0.76 -7.52 9.44
C ILE A 33 2.08 -8.25 9.68
N ALA A 34 3.04 -7.55 10.28
CA ALA A 34 4.28 -8.13 10.76
C ALA A 34 4.12 -8.66 12.19
N GLU A 35 5.10 -9.43 12.67
CA GLU A 35 5.15 -9.80 14.08
C GLU A 35 5.27 -8.55 14.98
N PRO A 36 4.62 -8.52 16.16
CA PRO A 36 4.74 -7.41 17.10
C PRO A 36 6.19 -7.09 17.44
N GLY A 37 6.56 -5.81 17.33
CA GLY A 37 7.93 -5.33 17.54
C GLY A 37 8.74 -5.16 16.24
N ASN A 38 8.28 -5.73 15.12
CA ASN A 38 8.87 -5.51 13.81
C ASN A 38 8.22 -4.32 13.08
N ARG A 39 8.97 -3.76 12.13
CA ARG A 39 8.50 -2.72 11.20
C ARG A 39 8.41 -3.26 9.79
N ILE A 40 7.51 -2.68 9.01
CA ILE A 40 7.26 -3.01 7.62
C ILE A 40 8.02 -2.00 6.75
N HIS A 41 8.80 -2.51 5.81
CA HIS A 41 9.49 -1.72 4.79
C HIS A 41 8.78 -1.91 3.45
N LEU A 42 8.12 -0.86 2.97
CA LEU A 42 7.45 -0.82 1.67
C LEU A 42 8.36 -0.14 0.65
N ILE A 43 8.63 -0.85 -0.44
CA ILE A 43 9.47 -0.38 -1.55
C ILE A 43 8.63 -0.42 -2.82
N PHE A 44 8.55 0.69 -3.52
CA PHE A 44 7.88 0.79 -4.82
C PHE A 44 8.86 0.46 -5.93
N SER A 45 8.56 -0.56 -6.73
CA SER A 45 9.35 -0.92 -7.91
C SER A 45 8.78 -0.33 -9.20
N ASP A 46 7.47 -0.13 -9.24
CA ASP A 46 6.71 0.36 -10.39
C ASP A 46 5.47 1.10 -9.88
N PHE A 47 5.09 2.21 -10.52
CA PHE A 47 3.96 3.02 -10.08
C PHE A 47 3.39 3.85 -11.23
N GLU A 48 2.12 3.60 -11.56
CA GLU A 48 1.38 4.36 -12.56
C GLU A 48 -0.10 4.36 -12.19
N LEU A 49 -0.64 5.52 -11.84
CA LEU A 49 -2.05 5.79 -11.60
C LEU A 49 -2.51 7.03 -12.38
N GLU A 50 -3.81 7.13 -12.65
CA GLU A 50 -4.42 8.30 -13.29
C GLU A 50 -4.30 9.54 -12.38
N PRO A 51 -3.54 10.58 -12.78
CA PRO A 51 -3.41 11.80 -11.98
C PRO A 51 -4.76 12.45 -11.71
N GLN A 52 -4.98 12.93 -10.50
CA GLN A 52 -6.19 13.65 -10.06
C GLN A 52 -7.45 12.79 -9.84
N PHE A 53 -7.48 11.55 -10.33
CA PHE A 53 -8.66 10.67 -10.22
C PHE A 53 -8.41 9.47 -9.32
N ASP A 54 -7.26 8.82 -9.49
CA ASP A 54 -6.92 7.59 -8.77
C ASP A 54 -5.78 7.81 -7.78
N TYR A 55 -5.86 7.16 -6.63
CA TYR A 55 -4.93 7.39 -5.53
C TYR A 55 -4.60 6.10 -4.79
N LEU A 56 -3.32 5.95 -4.42
CA LEU A 56 -2.89 4.99 -3.42
C LEU A 56 -2.62 5.73 -2.11
N ILE A 57 -3.34 5.38 -1.05
CA ILE A 57 -3.13 5.91 0.30
C ILE A 57 -2.38 4.87 1.13
N VAL A 58 -1.26 5.26 1.74
CA VAL A 58 -0.45 4.39 2.61
C VAL A 58 -0.55 4.87 4.05
N LYS A 59 -1.01 3.99 4.94
CA LYS A 59 -1.29 4.30 6.36
C LYS A 59 -0.57 3.34 7.30
N ASP A 60 -0.23 3.86 8.48
CA ASP A 60 0.14 3.07 9.65
C ASP A 60 -1.09 2.85 10.54
N ASP A 61 -1.55 1.60 10.58
CA ASP A 61 -2.67 1.17 11.43
C ASP A 61 -2.14 0.50 12.72
N GLY A 62 -0.82 0.38 12.89
CA GLY A 62 -0.20 -0.26 14.06
C GLY A 62 -0.01 0.68 15.24
N MET A 63 -0.39 1.95 15.10
CA MET A 63 -0.25 3.00 16.11
C MET A 63 -1.62 3.40 16.67
N PRO A 64 -1.70 3.88 17.93
CA PRO A 64 -2.96 4.35 18.53
C PRO A 64 -3.62 5.48 17.74
N GLU A 65 -2.80 6.33 17.12
CA GLU A 65 -3.24 7.41 16.24
C GLU A 65 -2.96 7.04 14.77
N PRO A 66 -3.98 7.10 13.90
CA PRO A 66 -3.81 6.77 12.50
C PRO A 66 -2.83 7.75 11.85
N THR A 67 -1.78 7.23 11.22
CA THR A 67 -0.78 8.03 10.51
C THR A 67 -0.89 7.75 9.02
N THR A 68 -1.04 8.79 8.19
CA THR A 68 -0.95 8.64 6.72
C THR A 68 0.45 9.03 6.28
N PHE A 69 1.18 8.10 5.67
CA PHE A 69 2.51 8.36 5.11
C PHE A 69 2.43 9.17 3.82
N GLY A 70 1.38 8.94 3.03
CA GLY A 70 1.14 9.70 1.82
C GLY A 70 -0.08 9.23 1.05
N THR A 71 -0.48 10.09 0.14
CA THR A 71 -1.47 9.84 -0.91
C THR A 71 -0.75 10.05 -2.24
N PHE A 72 -0.63 8.99 -3.03
CA PHE A 72 0.18 8.95 -4.25
C PHE A 72 -0.70 8.79 -5.48
N SER A 73 -0.30 9.42 -6.58
CA SER A 73 -0.99 9.37 -7.89
C SER A 73 0.01 9.73 -8.99
N GLY A 74 -0.35 9.53 -10.26
CA GLY A 74 0.54 9.76 -11.40
C GLY A 74 1.58 8.66 -11.57
N LYS A 75 2.72 9.01 -12.19
CA LYS A 75 3.75 8.05 -12.63
C LYS A 75 5.07 8.17 -11.87
N ASP A 76 5.16 9.09 -10.93
CA ASP A 76 6.37 9.27 -10.13
C ASP A 76 6.43 8.17 -9.07
N VAL A 77 7.46 7.32 -9.14
CA VAL A 77 7.66 6.23 -8.18
C VAL A 77 7.90 6.81 -6.77
N PRO A 78 7.05 6.51 -5.77
CA PRO A 78 7.22 7.04 -4.44
C PRO A 78 8.51 6.56 -3.76
N SER A 79 9.00 7.36 -2.81
CA SER A 79 10.11 6.93 -1.95
C SER A 79 9.69 5.75 -1.06
N GLN A 80 10.66 4.92 -0.69
CA GLN A 80 10.43 3.82 0.25
C GLN A 80 9.88 4.33 1.60
N ILE A 81 9.01 3.54 2.22
CA ILE A 81 8.36 3.87 3.49
C ILE A 81 8.71 2.80 4.52
N ALA A 82 9.06 3.23 5.73
CA ALA A 82 9.17 2.37 6.90
C ALA A 82 8.03 2.69 7.86
N SER A 83 7.27 1.68 8.30
CA SER A 83 6.23 1.89 9.30
C SER A 83 6.79 2.24 10.68
N ASN A 84 5.95 2.86 11.52
CA ASN A 84 6.19 3.03 12.94
C ASN A 84 5.72 1.79 13.73
N GLY A 85 4.58 1.21 13.34
CA GLY A 85 4.00 0.00 13.92
C GLY A 85 4.25 -1.28 13.12
N HIS A 86 3.60 -2.36 13.53
CA HIS A 86 3.67 -3.68 12.88
C HIS A 86 2.51 -3.93 11.90
N ILE A 87 1.66 -2.92 11.64
CA ILE A 87 0.51 -3.02 10.74
C ILE A 87 0.55 -1.84 9.76
N MET A 88 0.58 -2.14 8.47
CA MET A 88 0.50 -1.16 7.39
C MET A 88 -0.72 -1.45 6.52
N ARG A 89 -1.47 -0.41 6.16
CA ARG A 89 -2.62 -0.50 5.27
C ARG A 89 -2.38 0.32 4.01
N LEU A 90 -2.64 -0.30 2.86
CA LEU A 90 -2.68 0.35 1.56
C LEU A 90 -4.12 0.36 1.08
N GLU A 91 -4.61 1.51 0.63
CA GLU A 91 -5.94 1.69 0.05
C GLU A 91 -5.81 2.27 -1.35
N PHE A 92 -6.34 1.55 -2.33
CA PHE A 92 -6.49 1.96 -3.73
C PHE A 92 -7.98 2.04 -4.07
#